data_AF-A0AAU1Z0U6-F1
#
_entry.id   AF-A0AAU1Z0U6-F1
#
_cell.length_a   1.000
_cell.length_b   1.000
_cell.length_c   1.000
_cell.angle_alpha   90.00
_cell.angle_beta   90.00
_cell.angle_gamma   90.00
#
_symmetry.space_group_name_H-M   'P 1'
#
loop_
_entity.id
_entity.type
_entity.pdbx_description
1 polymer ?
#
loop_
_entity_poly.entity_id
_entity_poly.type
_entity_poly.pdbx_seq_one_letter_code
_entity_poly.pdbx_strand_id
1 'polypeptide(L)'
;MNRITPRQWAILEALRDHLAECGVGLTVRELGERVGLASSSSASHRLHRLEAARLLTRSGREWTTVTLTGAAVKLLAHRPLVGSRRVV
;
A
#
# COMPACT_ATOMS: atom_id res chain seq x y z
N MET A 1 14.66 -11.70 0.87
CA MET A 1 13.68 -11.61 -0.23
C MET A 1 12.29 -11.37 0.38
N ASN A 2 11.91 -10.12 0.55
CA ASN A 2 10.73 -9.74 1.34
C ASN A 2 9.44 -9.98 0.54
N ARG A 3 8.82 -11.16 0.72
CA ARG A 3 7.50 -11.49 0.14
C ARG A 3 6.48 -10.45 0.60
N ILE A 4 5.88 -9.72 -0.35
CA ILE A 4 4.73 -8.86 -0.07
C ILE A 4 3.54 -9.73 0.34
N THR A 5 2.90 -9.36 1.43
CA THR A 5 1.66 -10.01 1.89
C THR A 5 0.46 -9.50 1.09
N PRO A 6 -0.63 -10.29 0.95
CA PRO A 6 -1.84 -9.84 0.25
C PRO A 6 -2.41 -8.51 0.78
N ARG A 7 -2.28 -8.26 2.08
CA ARG A 7 -2.70 -6.98 2.69
C ARG A 7 -1.79 -5.81 2.32
N GLN A 8 -0.48 -6.03 2.23
CA GLN A 8 0.45 -5.00 1.75
C GLN A 8 0.21 -4.69 0.27
N TRP A 9 -0.11 -5.73 -0.51
CA TRP A 9 -0.53 -5.58 -1.90
C TRP A 9 -1.79 -4.71 -2.02
N ALA A 10 -2.84 -5.02 -1.25
CA ALA A 10 -4.07 -4.23 -1.24
C ALA A 10 -3.83 -2.75 -0.89
N ILE A 11 -2.91 -2.46 0.03
CA ILE A 11 -2.50 -1.08 0.34
C ILE A 11 -1.88 -0.39 -0.88
N LEU A 12 -0.95 -1.06 -1.56
CA LEU A 12 -0.29 -0.52 -2.73
C LEU A 12 -1.28 -0.30 -3.89
N GLU A 13 -2.24 -1.21 -4.07
CA GLU A 13 -3.30 -1.05 -5.07
C GLU A 13 -4.23 0.12 -4.75
N ALA A 14 -4.69 0.25 -3.50
CA ALA A 14 -5.55 1.34 -3.09
C ALA A 14 -4.87 2.72 -3.27
N LEU A 15 -3.58 2.80 -2.94
CA LEU A 15 -2.80 4.01 -3.18
C LEU A 15 -2.61 4.29 -4.66
N ARG A 16 -2.34 3.27 -5.49
CA ARG A 16 -2.19 3.43 -6.94
C ARG A 16 -3.45 4.00 -7.57
N ASP A 17 -4.59 3.38 -7.26
CA ASP A 17 -5.90 3.77 -7.77
C ASP A 17 -6.23 5.21 -7.37
N HIS A 18 -6.06 5.54 -6.09
CA HIS A 18 -6.34 6.89 -5.59
C HIS A 18 -5.37 7.96 -6.14
N LEU A 19 -4.07 7.66 -6.24
CA LEU A 19 -3.10 8.57 -6.83
C LEU A 19 -3.37 8.81 -8.32
N ALA A 20 -3.88 7.82 -9.04
CA ALA A 20 -4.25 7.98 -10.44
C ALA A 20 -5.48 8.89 -10.62
N GLU A 21 -6.45 8.82 -9.71
CA GLU A 21 -7.68 9.61 -9.77
C GLU A 21 -7.51 11.04 -9.22
N CYS A 22 -6.84 11.17 -8.07
CA CYS A 22 -6.78 12.43 -7.31
C CYS A 22 -5.41 13.11 -7.32
N GLY A 23 -4.33 12.41 -7.69
CA GLY A 23 -2.96 12.93 -7.66
C GLY A 23 -2.36 13.11 -6.27
N VAL A 24 -3.08 12.74 -5.20
CA VAL A 24 -2.65 12.81 -3.81
C VAL A 24 -2.82 11.47 -3.09
N GLY A 25 -2.07 11.25 -2.02
CA GLY A 25 -2.12 10.03 -1.21
C GLY A 25 -3.32 10.00 -0.25
N LEU A 26 -3.56 8.84 0.35
CA LEU A 26 -4.62 8.63 1.34
C LEU A 26 -4.13 8.88 2.77
N THR A 27 -5.04 9.30 3.65
CA THR A 27 -4.76 9.24 5.09
C THR A 27 -4.71 7.80 5.57
N VAL A 28 -4.04 7.57 6.71
CA VAL A 28 -3.95 6.25 7.36
C VAL A 28 -5.32 5.66 7.63
N ARG A 29 -6.29 6.50 8.00
CA ARG A 29 -7.66 6.09 8.31
C ARG A 29 -8.39 5.64 7.05
N GLU A 30 -8.41 6.46 6.01
CA GLU A 30 -9.06 6.12 4.73
C GLU A 30 -8.44 4.87 4.09
N LEU A 31 -7.11 4.75 4.16
CA LEU A 31 -6.42 3.56 3.69
C LEU A 31 -6.86 2.33 4.48
N GLY A 32 -6.90 2.45 5.81
CA GLY A 32 -7.36 1.39 6.71
C GLY A 32 -8.78 0.93 6.40
N GLU A 33 -9.70 1.86 6.15
CA GLU A 33 -11.08 1.56 5.76
C GLU A 33 -11.15 0.88 4.39
N ARG A 34 -10.46 1.42 3.37
CA ARG A 34 -10.42 0.81 2.02
C ARG A 34 -9.88 -0.61 2.03
N VAL A 35 -8.84 -0.89 2.82
CA VAL A 35 -8.21 -2.21 2.84
C VAL A 35 -8.71 -3.10 3.98
N GLY A 36 -9.74 -2.71 4.72
CA GLY A 36 -10.36 -3.49 5.80
C GLY A 36 -9.41 -3.83 6.94
N LEU A 37 -8.60 -2.87 7.38
CA LEU A 37 -7.74 -3.01 8.56
C LEU A 37 -8.50 -2.60 9.81
N ALA A 38 -8.31 -3.38 10.89
CA ALA A 38 -9.02 -3.19 12.15
C ALA A 38 -8.68 -1.86 12.86
N SER A 39 -7.52 -1.25 12.57
CA SER A 39 -7.08 -0.02 13.23
C SER A 39 -6.09 0.79 12.38
N SER A 40 -6.12 2.11 12.57
CA SER A 40 -5.18 3.06 11.96
C SER A 40 -3.73 2.76 12.33
N SER A 41 -3.45 2.34 13.57
CA SER A 41 -2.10 1.94 14.00
C SER A 41 -1.55 0.76 13.19
N SER A 42 -2.39 -0.23 12.86
CA SER A 42 -1.99 -1.36 12.02
C SER A 42 -1.73 -0.96 10.58
N ALA A 43 -2.50 0.01 10.06
CA ALA A 43 -2.27 0.59 8.74
C ALA A 43 -0.95 1.37 8.70
N SER A 44 -0.70 2.23 9.69
CA SER A 44 0.54 3.00 9.82
C SER A 44 1.77 2.08 9.89
N HIS A 45 1.72 1.02 10.71
CA HIS A 45 2.81 0.05 10.78
C HIS A 45 3.12 -0.58 9.42
N ARG A 46 2.07 -0.96 8.66
CA ARG A 46 2.26 -1.56 7.33
C ARG A 46 2.84 -0.56 6.34
N LEU A 47 2.41 0.69 6.38
CA LEU A 47 2.96 1.77 5.57
C LEU A 47 4.45 1.99 5.86
N HIS A 48 4.85 2.03 7.14
CA HIS A 48 6.27 2.12 7.51
C HIS A 48 7.10 0.93 7.00
N ARG A 49 6.54 -0.29 7.01
CA ARG A 49 7.23 -1.47 6.44
C ARG A 49 7.39 -1.37 4.92
N LEU A 50 6.42 -0.80 4.22
CA LEU A 50 6.47 -0.58 2.77
C LEU A 50 7.44 0.55 2.41
N GLU A 51 7.51 1.61 3.22
CA GLU A 51 8.50 2.68 3.13
C GLU A 51 9.92 2.13 3.34
N ALA A 52 10.14 1.34 4.39
CA ALA A 52 11.42 0.68 4.66
C ALA A 52 11.85 -0.27 3.53
N ALA A 53 10.87 -0.86 2.82
CA ALA A 53 11.10 -1.68 1.64
C ALA A 53 11.34 -0.86 0.34
N ARG A 54 11.37 0.47 0.42
CA ARG A 54 11.50 1.42 -0.72
C ARG A 54 10.40 1.26 -1.78
N LEU A 55 9.23 0.79 -1.37
CA LEU A 55 8.04 0.69 -2.23
C LEU A 55 7.18 1.95 -2.13
N LEU A 56 7.21 2.62 -0.98
CA LEU A 56 6.58 3.91 -0.75
C LEU A 56 7.64 4.94 -0.43
N THR A 57 7.39 6.17 -0.84
CA THR A 57 8.14 7.36 -0.40
C THR A 57 7.15 8.44 0.00
N ARG A 58 7.53 9.33 0.91
CA ARG A 58 6.69 10.46 1.32
C ARG A 58 7.56 11.70 1.44
N SER A 59 6.97 12.84 1.09
CA SER A 59 7.66 14.14 1.17
C SER A 59 7.40 14.86 2.50
N GLY A 60 6.43 14.41 3.30
CA GLY A 60 6.07 15.01 4.59
C GLY A 60 5.87 14.00 5.71
N ARG A 61 5.43 14.50 6.88
CA ARG A 61 5.10 13.66 8.04
C ARG A 61 3.80 12.88 7.83
N GLU A 62 2.90 13.44 7.05
CA GLU A 62 1.58 12.89 6.77
C GLU A 62 1.60 11.94 5.58
N TRP A 63 0.88 10.83 5.72
CA TRP A 63 0.72 9.82 4.68
C TRP A 63 -0.06 10.30 3.45
N THR A 64 -0.71 11.46 3.51
CA THR A 64 -1.35 12.11 2.35
C THR A 64 -0.32 12.51 1.27
N THR A 65 0.94 12.73 1.64
CA THR A 65 2.03 13.07 0.72
C THR A 65 2.77 11.85 0.17
N VAL A 66 2.22 10.65 0.39
CA VAL A 66 2.86 9.40 -0.05
C VAL A 66 2.76 9.25 -1.57
N THR A 67 3.83 8.78 -2.18
CA THR A 67 3.88 8.43 -3.60
C THR A 67 4.45 7.01 -3.77
N LEU A 68 4.03 6.34 -4.84
CA LEU A 68 4.54 5.03 -5.21
C LEU A 68 5.89 5.18 -5.90
N THR A 69 6.88 4.38 -5.47
CA THR A 69 8.16 4.34 -6.16
C THR A 69 8.06 3.54 -7.46
N GLY A 70 8.99 3.75 -8.40
CA GLY A 70 9.06 2.94 -9.63
C GLY A 70 9.18 1.44 -9.36
N ALA A 71 9.78 1.05 -8.23
CA ALA A 71 9.83 -0.35 -7.80
C ALA A 71 8.45 -0.89 -7.43
N ALA A 72 7.62 -0.10 -6.72
CA ALA A 72 6.25 -0.50 -6.40
C ALA A 72 5.37 -0.55 -7.65
N VAL A 73 5.49 0.42 -8.56
CA VAL A 73 4.75 0.40 -9.83
C VAL A 73 5.11 -0.82 -10.66
N LYS A 74 6.40 -1.13 -10.79
CA LYS A 74 6.86 -2.35 -11.50
C LYS A 74 6.35 -3.62 -10.83
N LEU A 75 6.36 -3.66 -9.50
CA LEU A 75 5.85 -4.78 -8.73
C LEU A 75 4.34 -4.98 -8.96
N LEU A 76 3.54 -3.90 -8.95
CA LEU A 76 2.11 -3.96 -9.22
C LEU A 76 1.80 -4.34 -10.68
N ALA A 77 2.63 -3.89 -11.63
CA ALA A 77 2.52 -4.27 -13.04
C ALA A 77 2.80 -5.77 -13.25
N HIS A 78 3.71 -6.33 -12.48
CA HIS A 78 4.00 -7.75 -12.48
C HIS A 78 3.14 -8.44 -11.42
N ARG A 79 1.81 -8.41 -11.60
CA ARG A 79 0.84 -9.05 -10.70
C ARG A 79 1.31 -10.48 -10.39
N PRO A 80 1.95 -10.73 -9.23
CA PRO A 80 2.35 -12.07 -8.90
C PRO A 80 1.03 -12.79 -8.65
N LEU A 81 0.97 -14.01 -9.15
CA LEU A 81 -0.12 -14.94 -8.92
C LEU A 81 0.03 -15.38 -7.44
N VAL A 82 -0.17 -14.45 -6.51
CA VAL A 82 -0.08 -14.74 -5.08
C VAL A 82 -1.40 -15.36 -4.70
N GLY A 83 -1.32 -16.67 -4.46
CA GLY A 83 -2.41 -17.62 -4.46
C GLY A 83 -3.67 -17.15 -3.76
N SER A 84 -4.77 -17.21 -4.51
CA SER A 84 -6.10 -17.50 -4.01
C SER A 84 -6.06 -18.80 -3.21
N ARG A 85 -5.64 -18.75 -1.94
CA ARG A 85 -6.11 -19.74 -0.97
C ARG A 85 -7.46 -19.23 -0.49
N ARG A 86 -8.48 -19.49 -1.32
CA ARG A 86 -9.87 -19.60 -0.89
C ARG A 86 -9.85 -20.74 0.12
N VAL A 87 -9.75 -20.42 1.41
CA VAL A 87 -10.05 -21.40 2.45
C VAL A 87 -11.56 -21.52 2.43
N VAL A 88 -11.99 -22.69 1.97
CA VAL A 88 -13.35 -23.22 2.06
C VAL A 88 -13.83 -23.27 3.50
#